data_AF-A0A2T0USB3-F1
#
_entry.id   AF-A0A2T0USB3-F1
#
_cell.length_a   1.000
_cell.length_b   1.000
_cell.length_c   1.000
_cell.angle_alpha   90.00
_cell.angle_beta   90.00
_cell.angle_gamma   90.00
#
_symmetry.space_group_name_H-M   'P 1'
#
loop_
_entity.id
_entity.type
_entity.pdbx_description
1 polymer ?
#
loop_
_entity_poly.entity_id
_entity_poly.type
_entity_poly.pdbx_seq_one_letter_code
_entity_poly.pdbx_strand_id
1 'polypeptide(L)'
;MSDRSVDPDALAEFREAAQGRLDFLETLIERLRHGNELGVEPGFGLLDSGQTAREMYRDFHRQTWSNLQDLRSDLAGIIATVDGVAERAADTDANSAADLSRSED
;
A
#
# COMPACT_ATOMS: atom_id res chain seq x y z
N MET A 1 -5.70 31.05 -16.31
CA MET A 1 -5.03 29.85 -15.76
C MET A 1 -5.68 29.60 -14.42
N SER A 2 -6.44 28.51 -14.27
CA SER A 2 -6.98 28.14 -12.96
C SER A 2 -5.81 27.89 -12.04
N ASP A 3 -5.73 28.62 -10.94
CA ASP A 3 -4.77 28.36 -9.87
C ASP A 3 -5.02 26.94 -9.36
N ARG A 4 -4.20 25.99 -9.81
CA ARG A 4 -4.24 24.60 -9.35
C ARG A 4 -3.30 24.53 -8.15
N SER A 5 -3.70 25.16 -7.04
CA SER A 5 -3.01 24.90 -5.78
C SER A 5 -3.23 23.43 -5.43
N VAL A 6 -2.17 22.78 -4.97
CA VAL A 6 -2.29 21.45 -4.38
C VAL A 6 -3.05 21.61 -3.06
N ASP A 7 -4.04 20.75 -2.83
CA ASP A 7 -4.78 20.72 -1.57
C ASP A 7 -4.02 19.83 -0.57
N PRO A 8 -3.34 20.41 0.44
CA PRO A 8 -2.54 19.65 1.39
C PRO A 8 -3.40 18.76 2.30
N ASP A 9 -4.64 19.18 2.61
CA ASP A 9 -5.55 18.43 3.47
C ASP A 9 -6.05 17.19 2.73
N ALA A 10 -6.40 17.32 1.45
CA ALA A 10 -6.79 16.19 0.61
C ALA A 10 -5.64 15.17 0.42
N LEU A 11 -4.39 15.64 0.28
CA LEU A 11 -3.23 14.75 0.22
C LEU A 11 -3.00 14.02 1.54
N ALA A 12 -3.14 14.72 2.67
CA ALA A 12 -3.00 14.13 4.00
C ALA A 12 -4.08 13.05 4.26
N GLU A 13 -5.35 13.34 3.94
CA GLU A 13 -6.45 12.39 4.06
C GLU A 13 -6.21 11.16 3.19
N PHE A 14 -5.80 11.34 1.94
CA PHE A 14 -5.53 10.23 1.04
C PHE A 14 -4.35 9.38 1.50
N ARG A 15 -3.28 10.01 2.01
CA ARG A 15 -2.13 9.32 2.62
C ARG A 15 -2.56 8.49 3.83
N GLU A 16 -3.32 9.07 4.75
CA GLU A 16 -3.82 8.37 5.94
C GLU A 16 -4.70 7.18 5.55
N ALA A 17 -5.58 7.39 4.57
CA ALA A 17 -6.44 6.34 4.04
C ALA A 17 -5.65 5.19 3.39
N ALA A 18 -4.53 5.48 2.71
CA ALA A 18 -3.63 4.47 2.16
C ALA A 18 -2.83 3.76 3.26
N GLN A 19 -2.33 4.49 4.26
CA GLN A 19 -1.62 3.93 5.40
C GLN A 19 -2.51 2.98 6.20
N GLY A 20 -3.75 3.37 6.53
CA GLY A 20 -4.68 2.50 7.26
C GLY A 20 -5.00 1.20 6.50
N ARG A 21 -5.06 1.27 5.16
CA ARG A 21 -5.20 0.06 4.32
C ARG A 21 -3.96 -0.81 4.36
N LEU A 22 -2.77 -0.21 4.31
CA LEU A 22 -1.50 -0.93 4.41
C LEU A 22 -1.37 -1.61 5.78
N ASP A 23 -1.69 -0.91 6.86
CA ASP A 23 -1.65 -1.45 8.22
C ASP A 23 -2.59 -2.65 8.37
N PHE A 24 -3.82 -2.54 7.86
CA PHE A 24 -4.76 -3.66 7.86
C PHE A 24 -4.24 -4.83 7.01
N LEU A 25 -3.67 -4.55 5.85
CA LEU A 25 -3.09 -5.56 4.97
C LEU A 25 -1.94 -6.33 5.65
N GLU A 26 -1.08 -5.65 6.40
CA GLU A 26 0.00 -6.28 7.17
C GLU A 26 -0.57 -7.29 8.19
N THR A 27 -1.72 -7.01 8.81
CA THR A 27 -2.38 -7.99 9.71
C THR A 27 -2.81 -9.26 8.99
N LEU A 28 -3.26 -9.15 7.74
CA LEU A 28 -3.67 -10.31 6.92
C LEU A 28 -2.46 -11.12 6.45
N ILE A 29 -1.41 -10.42 6.00
CA ILE A 29 -0.14 -11.04 5.61
C ILE A 29 0.44 -11.83 6.79
N GLU A 30 0.42 -11.25 8.00
CA GLU A 30 0.95 -11.93 9.16
C GLU A 30 0.17 -13.22 9.46
N ARG A 31 -1.17 -13.21 9.38
CA ARG A 31 -1.97 -14.44 9.58
C ARG A 31 -1.64 -15.55 8.58
N LEU A 32 -1.30 -15.20 7.33
CA LEU A 32 -0.95 -16.14 6.26
C LEU A 32 0.53 -16.57 6.28
N ARG A 33 1.37 -15.93 7.10
CA ARG A 33 2.78 -16.31 7.22
C ARG A 33 2.88 -17.73 7.76
N HIS A 34 3.84 -18.49 7.24
CA HIS A 34 4.10 -19.87 7.68
C HIS A 34 4.28 -19.93 9.21
N GLY A 35 3.52 -20.82 9.86
CA GLY A 35 3.52 -20.99 11.31
C GLY A 35 2.43 -20.19 12.05
N ASN A 36 1.76 -19.26 11.38
CA ASN A 36 0.60 -18.55 11.92
C ASN A 36 -0.72 -19.21 11.50
N GLU A 37 -1.82 -18.73 12.07
CA GLU A 37 -3.17 -19.33 11.99
C GLU A 37 -3.57 -19.83 10.59
N LEU A 38 -3.29 -19.06 9.54
CA LEU A 38 -3.68 -19.37 8.16
C LEU A 38 -2.53 -19.88 7.28
N GLY A 39 -1.29 -19.84 7.80
CA GLY A 39 -0.09 -20.31 7.10
C GLY A 39 0.28 -21.77 7.34
N VAL A 40 -0.54 -22.51 8.08
CA VAL A 40 -0.35 -23.96 8.31
C VAL A 40 -1.23 -24.77 7.37
N GLU A 41 -0.63 -25.76 6.71
CA GLU A 41 -1.36 -26.66 5.81
C GLU A 41 -2.41 -27.50 6.58
N PRO A 42 -3.68 -27.54 6.14
CA PRO A 42 -4.70 -28.40 6.72
C PRO A 42 -4.41 -29.90 6.56
N GLY A 43 -4.98 -30.71 7.44
CA GLY A 43 -4.93 -32.17 7.33
C GLY A 43 -5.91 -32.72 6.29
N PHE A 44 -5.52 -32.80 5.02
CA PHE A 44 -6.40 -33.23 3.92
C PHE A 44 -6.69 -34.75 3.83
N GLY A 45 -6.07 -35.58 4.67
CA GLY A 45 -6.17 -37.05 4.57
C GLY A 45 -5.32 -37.66 3.46
N LEU A 46 -5.48 -38.97 3.23
CA LEU A 46 -4.63 -39.79 2.33
C LEU A 46 -5.34 -40.30 1.07
N LEU A 47 -6.65 -40.10 0.95
CA LEU A 47 -7.39 -40.46 -0.26
C LEU A 47 -7.01 -39.52 -1.41
N ASP A 48 -7.26 -39.94 -2.66
CA ASP A 48 -6.95 -39.12 -3.85
C ASP A 48 -7.60 -37.73 -3.78
N SER A 49 -8.84 -37.65 -3.28
CA SER A 49 -9.52 -36.37 -3.03
C SER A 49 -8.77 -35.46 -2.06
N GLY A 50 -8.05 -36.05 -1.10
CA GLY A 50 -7.19 -35.33 -0.16
C GLY A 50 -5.92 -34.79 -0.82
N GLN A 51 -5.35 -35.51 -1.79
CA GLN A 51 -4.21 -35.00 -2.57
C GLN A 51 -4.63 -33.81 -3.44
N THR A 52 -5.76 -33.91 -4.15
CA THR A 52 -6.30 -32.79 -4.94
C THR A 52 -6.62 -31.58 -4.07
N ALA A 53 -7.28 -31.76 -2.91
CA ALA A 53 -7.58 -30.65 -2.01
C ALA A 53 -6.31 -29.96 -1.47
N ARG A 54 -5.24 -30.73 -1.21
CA ARG A 54 -3.93 -30.21 -0.81
C ARG A 54 -3.30 -29.34 -1.91
N GLU A 55 -3.33 -29.80 -3.15
CA GLU A 55 -2.80 -29.04 -4.29
C GLU A 55 -3.58 -27.73 -4.49
N MET A 56 -4.91 -27.80 -4.50
CA MET A 56 -5.78 -26.63 -4.60
C MET A 56 -5.53 -25.62 -3.48
N TYR A 57 -5.36 -26.09 -2.24
CA TYR A 57 -5.02 -25.23 -1.11
C TYR A 57 -3.67 -24.53 -1.30
N ARG A 58 -2.64 -25.26 -1.77
CA ARG A 58 -1.31 -24.68 -2.00
C ARG A 58 -1.32 -23.63 -3.11
N ASP A 59 -2.06 -23.86 -4.18
CA ASP A 59 -2.23 -22.90 -5.27
C ASP A 59 -2.97 -21.66 -4.79
N PHE A 60 -4.09 -21.84 -4.09
CA PHE A 60 -4.84 -20.76 -3.48
C PHE A 60 -3.98 -19.92 -2.54
N HIS A 61 -3.29 -20.57 -1.58
CA HIS A 61 -2.44 -19.88 -0.61
C HIS A 61 -1.32 -19.09 -1.29
N ARG A 62 -0.67 -19.69 -2.30
CA ARG A 62 0.40 -19.01 -3.07
C ARG A 62 -0.15 -17.78 -3.80
N GLN A 63 -1.29 -17.92 -4.47
CA GLN A 63 -1.89 -16.81 -5.22
C GLN A 63 -2.34 -15.70 -4.28
N THR A 64 -3.02 -16.03 -3.18
CA THR A 64 -3.41 -15.05 -2.17
C THR A 64 -2.19 -14.34 -1.60
N TRP A 65 -1.13 -15.07 -1.26
CA TRP A 65 0.11 -14.47 -0.77
C TRP A 65 0.69 -13.47 -1.78
N SER A 66 0.82 -13.86 -3.05
CA SER A 66 1.33 -12.98 -4.11
C SER A 66 0.50 -11.71 -4.23
N ASN A 67 -0.83 -11.86 -4.33
CA ASN A 67 -1.74 -10.72 -4.47
C ASN A 67 -1.63 -9.74 -3.29
N LEU A 68 -1.44 -10.23 -2.07
CA LEU A 68 -1.26 -9.38 -0.89
C LEU A 68 0.09 -8.67 -0.89
N GLN A 69 1.17 -9.32 -1.38
CA GLN A 69 2.46 -8.64 -1.53
C GLN A 69 2.43 -7.58 -2.63
N ASP A 70 1.73 -7.84 -3.73
CA ASP A 70 1.55 -6.86 -4.82
C ASP A 70 0.78 -5.64 -4.30
N LEU A 71 -0.36 -5.85 -3.63
CA LEU A 71 -1.14 -4.76 -3.04
C LEU A 71 -0.34 -3.98 -1.99
N ARG A 72 0.51 -4.66 -1.21
CA ARG A 72 1.40 -4.02 -0.23
C ARG A 72 2.39 -3.08 -0.92
N SER A 73 3.00 -3.55 -2.00
CA SER A 73 3.92 -2.75 -2.81
C SER A 73 3.21 -1.55 -3.43
N ASP A 74 2.00 -1.75 -3.97
CA ASP A 74 1.19 -0.69 -4.57
C ASP A 74 0.84 0.40 -3.55
N LEU A 75 0.38 0.02 -2.36
CA LEU A 75 0.04 0.96 -1.28
C LEU A 75 1.28 1.73 -0.79
N ALA A 76 2.42 1.06 -0.62
CA ALA A 76 3.66 1.73 -0.27
C ALA A 76 4.11 2.72 -1.35
N GLY A 77 3.97 2.36 -2.64
CA GLY A 77 4.25 3.23 -3.77
C GLY A 77 3.32 4.44 -3.84
N ILE A 78 2.03 4.25 -3.54
CA ILE A 78 1.05 5.35 -3.44
C ILE A 78 1.45 6.32 -2.34
N ILE A 79 1.75 5.83 -1.13
CA ILE A 79 2.17 6.67 -0.01
C ILE A 79 3.41 7.48 -0.36
N ALA A 80 4.44 6.83 -0.90
CA ALA A 80 5.67 7.50 -1.33
C ALA A 80 5.42 8.57 -2.41
N THR A 81 4.50 8.30 -3.34
CA THR A 81 4.13 9.25 -4.40
C THR A 81 3.42 10.47 -3.81
N VAL A 82 2.50 10.27 -2.87
CA VAL A 82 1.78 11.35 -2.19
C VAL A 82 2.73 12.21 -1.38
N ASP A 83 3.61 11.59 -0.59
CA ASP A 83 4.63 12.29 0.19
C ASP A 83 5.53 13.13 -0.72
N GLY A 84 5.98 12.58 -1.86
CA GLY A 84 6.79 13.31 -2.84
C GLY A 84 6.04 14.39 -3.63
N VAL A 85 4.71 14.34 -3.74
CA VAL A 85 3.91 15.45 -4.28
C VAL A 85 3.79 16.57 -3.25
N ALA A 86 3.54 16.23 -1.98
CA ALA A 86 3.42 17.21 -0.90
C ALA A 86 4.73 17.99 -0.70
N GLU A 87 5.88 17.31 -0.72
CA GLU A 87 7.20 17.95 -0.62
C GLU A 87 7.45 18.94 -1.77
N ARG A 88 7.21 18.51 -3.02
CA ARG A 88 7.39 19.38 -4.20
C ARG A 88 6.46 20.59 -4.20
N ALA A 89 5.25 20.44 -3.67
CA ALA A 89 4.31 21.55 -3.53
C ALA A 89 4.86 22.61 -2.55
N ALA A 90 5.32 22.18 -1.38
CA ALA A 90 5.92 23.07 -0.39
C ALA A 90 7.16 23.81 -0.92
N ASP A 91 8.04 23.10 -1.64
CA ASP A 91 9.22 23.71 -2.28
C ASP A 91 8.84 24.74 -3.35
N THR A 92 7.81 24.45 -4.15
CA THR A 92 7.34 25.37 -5.20
C THR A 92 6.77 26.65 -4.60
N ASP A 93 5.99 26.54 -3.54
CA ASP A 93 5.41 27.68 -2.83
C ASP A 93 6.50 28.54 -2.18
N ALA A 94 7.49 27.92 -1.52
CA ALA A 94 8.61 28.62 -0.92
C ALA A 94 9.47 29.37 -1.96
N ASN A 95 9.76 28.72 -3.10
CA ASN A 95 10.52 29.34 -4.19
C ASN A 95 9.76 30.50 -4.82
N SER A 96 8.45 30.35 -5.02
CA SER A 96 7.60 31.41 -5.58
C SER A 96 7.52 32.62 -4.64
N ALA A 97 7.37 32.40 -3.33
CA ALA A 97 7.39 33.46 -2.33
C ALA A 97 8.74 34.20 -2.29
N ALA A 98 9.86 33.46 -2.38
CA ALA A 98 11.20 34.05 -2.42
C ALA A 98 11.41 34.90 -3.69
N ASP A 99 10.94 34.44 -4.85
CA ASP A 99 11.09 35.18 -6.11
C ASP A 99 10.26 36.47 -6.12
N LEU A 100 9.02 36.41 -5.61
CA LEU A 100 8.18 37.60 -5.42
C LEU A 100 8.87 38.63 -4.52
N SER A 101 9.40 38.21 -3.37
CA SER A 101 10.11 39.12 -2.45
C SER A 101 11.33 39.79 -3.08
N ARG A 102 12.01 39.12 -4.03
CA ARG A 102 13.16 39.67 -4.74
C ARG A 102 12.76 40.65 -5.85
N SER A 103 11.57 40.49 -6.41
CA SER A 103 11.05 41.35 -7.49
C SER A 103 10.46 42.67 -6.99
N GLU A 104 10.18 42.79 -5.69
CA GLU A 104 9.61 43.97 -5.04
C GLU A 104 10.66 44.95 -4.48
N ASP A 105 11.95 44.57 -4.47
CA ASP A 105 13.13 45.40 -4.15
C ASP A 105 13.82 45.96 -5.40
#